data_AF-A0A9X1JTH2-F1
#
_entry.id   AF-A0A9X1JTH2-F1
#
_cell.length_a   1.000
_cell.length_b   1.000
_cell.length_c   1.000
_cell.angle_alpha   90.00
_cell.angle_beta   90.00
_cell.angle_gamma   90.00
#
_symmetry.space_group_name_H-M   'P 1'
#
loop_
_entity.id
_entity.type
_entity.pdbx_description
1 polymer ?
#
loop_
_entity_poly.entity_id
_entity_poly.type
_entity_poly.pdbx_seq_one_letter_code
_entity_poly.pdbx_strand_id
1 'polypeptide(L)'
;MQKTETPQEIIERLNIDSSQSSEKFQHLSNEILVFLIKNLRALDSLEKEIYERSLDLKNPKEPNQVQPGEKELWKEYTMRYREITSLICIKPNDWRGRSFGNRPKYDYLNYPDTRLLFIMKSAKRAVVETYFNYAVKEKEQFILKKDGDHWKIDVKKHGFQSEEKWYTVKFL
;
A
#
# COMPACT_ATOMS: atom_id res chain seq x y z
N MET A 1 -19.55 -1.59 -14.57
CA MET A 1 -18.92 -1.93 -13.28
C MET A 1 -17.78 -2.91 -13.55
N GLN A 2 -16.52 -2.50 -13.38
CA GLN A 2 -15.41 -3.46 -13.39
C GLN A 2 -15.51 -4.31 -12.13
N LYS A 3 -15.45 -5.63 -12.28
CA LYS A 3 -15.48 -6.58 -11.17
C LYS A 3 -14.26 -6.31 -10.28
N THR A 4 -14.48 -5.89 -9.04
CA THR A 4 -13.39 -5.72 -8.08
C THR A 4 -12.85 -7.10 -7.74
N GLU A 5 -11.65 -7.42 -8.23
CA GLU A 5 -10.97 -8.68 -7.87
C GLU A 5 -10.85 -8.79 -6.35
N THR A 6 -10.89 -9.99 -5.80
CA THR A 6 -10.62 -10.29 -4.40
C THR A 6 -9.11 -10.28 -4.13
N PRO A 7 -8.65 -10.13 -2.87
CA PRO A 7 -7.23 -10.27 -2.54
C PRO A 7 -6.64 -11.62 -3.01
N GLN A 8 -7.43 -12.70 -2.95
CA GLN A 8 -7.01 -14.03 -3.42
C GLN A 8 -6.79 -14.06 -4.94
N GLU A 9 -7.73 -13.54 -5.74
CA GLU A 9 -7.60 -13.47 -7.20
C GLU A 9 -6.35 -12.66 -7.62
N ILE A 10 -6.02 -11.59 -6.88
CA ILE A 10 -4.79 -10.82 -7.11
C ILE A 10 -3.54 -11.62 -6.78
N ILE A 11 -3.53 -12.34 -5.65
CA ILE A 11 -2.41 -13.21 -5.26
C ILE A 11 -2.16 -14.27 -6.33
N GLU A 12 -3.20 -14.87 -6.88
CA GLU A 12 -3.11 -15.88 -7.94
C GLU A 12 -2.56 -15.30 -9.25
N ARG A 13 -2.85 -14.02 -9.55
CA ARG A 13 -2.30 -13.32 -10.71
C ARG A 13 -0.84 -12.87 -10.50
N LEU A 14 -0.47 -12.53 -9.27
CA LEU A 14 0.86 -11.99 -8.98
C LEU A 14 1.92 -13.09 -8.95
N ASN A 15 3.11 -12.75 -9.46
CA ASN A 15 4.26 -13.64 -9.42
C ASN A 15 4.88 -13.63 -8.02
N ILE A 16 4.53 -14.61 -7.19
CA ILE A 16 5.01 -14.72 -5.79
C ILE A 16 6.20 -15.68 -5.71
N ASP A 17 7.35 -15.14 -5.32
CA ASP A 17 8.53 -15.90 -4.94
C ASP A 17 8.59 -16.02 -3.41
N SER A 18 8.74 -17.25 -2.91
CA SER A 18 8.95 -17.53 -1.48
C SER A 18 10.23 -18.33 -1.20
N SER A 19 11.12 -18.45 -2.19
CA SER A 19 12.36 -19.22 -2.13
C SER A 19 13.31 -18.81 -0.99
N GLN A 20 13.23 -17.55 -0.56
CA GLN A 20 14.02 -17.01 0.55
C GLN A 20 13.39 -17.21 1.94
N SER A 21 12.16 -17.74 1.99
CA SER A 21 11.49 -18.10 3.24
C SER A 21 11.91 -19.48 3.73
N SER A 22 11.98 -19.64 5.05
CA SER A 22 12.14 -20.99 5.63
C SER A 22 10.90 -21.82 5.34
N GLU A 23 11.07 -23.07 4.87
CA GLU A 23 9.99 -23.99 4.47
C GLU A 23 8.87 -24.08 5.51
N LYS A 24 9.23 -24.16 6.80
CA LYS A 24 8.27 -24.22 7.91
C LYS A 24 7.33 -23.02 8.02
N PHE A 25 7.61 -21.91 7.35
CA PHE A 25 6.77 -20.70 7.37
C PHE A 25 6.11 -20.38 6.03
N GLN A 26 6.39 -21.14 4.96
CA GLN A 26 5.80 -20.89 3.64
C GLN A 26 4.27 -20.99 3.67
N HIS A 27 3.70 -21.85 4.52
CA HIS A 27 2.24 -21.98 4.70
C HIS A 27 1.55 -20.69 5.22
N LEU A 28 2.30 -19.78 5.86
CA LEU A 28 1.79 -18.49 6.35
C LEU A 28 1.81 -17.38 5.29
N SER A 29 2.43 -17.63 4.12
CA SER A 29 2.57 -16.63 3.06
C SER A 29 1.21 -16.10 2.61
N ASN A 30 0.25 -16.98 2.35
CA ASN A 30 -1.07 -16.59 1.88
C ASN A 30 -1.82 -15.71 2.90
N GLU A 31 -1.81 -16.08 4.18
CA GLU A 31 -2.44 -15.28 5.25
C GLU A 31 -1.87 -13.85 5.28
N ILE A 32 -0.54 -13.73 5.25
CA ILE A 32 0.16 -12.45 5.37
C ILE A 32 -0.02 -11.61 4.11
N LEU A 33 0.04 -12.22 2.92
CA LEU A 33 -0.16 -11.54 1.65
C LEU A 33 -1.61 -11.07 1.50
N VAL A 34 -2.60 -11.88 1.88
CA VAL A 34 -4.02 -11.48 1.90
C VAL A 34 -4.20 -10.29 2.83
N PHE A 35 -3.64 -10.34 4.04
CA PHE A 35 -3.67 -9.22 4.98
C PHE A 35 -3.08 -7.95 4.35
N LEU A 36 -1.89 -8.04 3.77
CA LEU A 36 -1.21 -6.88 3.21
C LEU A 36 -2.00 -6.30 2.03
N ILE A 37 -2.27 -7.10 1.00
CA ILE A 37 -2.91 -6.65 -0.25
C ILE A 37 -4.30 -6.06 0.01
N LYS A 38 -5.10 -6.71 0.87
CA LYS A 38 -6.42 -6.19 1.25
C LYS A 38 -6.33 -4.76 1.79
N ASN A 39 -5.40 -4.51 2.68
CA ASN A 39 -5.27 -3.22 3.35
C ASN A 39 -4.64 -2.15 2.44
N LEU A 40 -3.66 -2.52 1.60
CA LEU A 40 -3.12 -1.61 0.59
C LEU A 40 -4.20 -1.15 -0.40
N ARG A 41 -5.10 -2.07 -0.82
CA ARG A 41 -6.22 -1.73 -1.71
C ARG A 41 -7.30 -0.89 -1.04
N ALA A 42 -7.50 -1.03 0.27
CA ALA A 42 -8.38 -0.14 1.00
C ALA A 42 -7.85 1.31 0.97
N LEU A 43 -6.53 1.49 1.11
CA LEU A 43 -5.89 2.79 0.95
C LEU A 43 -6.03 3.32 -0.49
N ASP A 44 -5.81 2.48 -1.51
CA ASP A 44 -5.98 2.89 -2.90
C ASP A 44 -7.41 3.31 -3.23
N SER A 45 -8.39 2.57 -2.72
CA SER A 45 -9.81 2.86 -2.94
C SER A 45 -10.18 4.20 -2.32
N LEU A 46 -9.66 4.49 -1.12
CA LEU A 46 -9.82 5.79 -0.48
C LEU A 46 -9.15 6.91 -1.30
N GLU A 47 -7.90 6.73 -1.74
CA GLU A 47 -7.20 7.74 -2.56
C GLU A 47 -7.94 8.02 -3.87
N LYS A 48 -8.45 6.99 -4.53
CA LYS A 48 -9.23 7.12 -5.77
C LYS A 48 -10.53 7.90 -5.55
N GLU A 49 -11.29 7.54 -4.53
CA GLU A 49 -12.54 8.24 -4.19
C GLU A 49 -12.29 9.73 -3.90
N ILE A 50 -11.27 10.03 -3.08
CA ILE A 50 -10.92 11.42 -2.74
C ILE A 50 -10.42 12.18 -3.97
N TYR A 51 -9.63 11.55 -4.84
CA TYR A 51 -9.19 12.16 -6.09
C TYR A 51 -10.37 12.50 -7.01
N GLU A 52 -11.30 11.57 -7.23
CA GLU A 52 -12.50 11.80 -8.05
C GLU A 52 -13.32 12.97 -7.51
N ARG A 53 -13.61 12.99 -6.21
CA ARG A 53 -14.32 14.10 -5.55
C ARG A 53 -13.55 15.41 -5.64
N SER A 54 -12.21 15.37 -5.63
CA SER A 54 -11.39 16.58 -5.80
C SER A 54 -11.50 17.17 -7.19
N LEU A 55 -11.73 16.35 -8.23
CA LEU A 55 -11.93 16.84 -9.59
C LEU A 55 -13.23 17.63 -9.71
N ASP A 56 -14.29 17.19 -9.02
CA ASP A 56 -15.59 17.87 -9.01
C ASP A 56 -15.51 19.27 -8.38
N LEU A 57 -14.53 19.50 -7.48
CA LEU A 57 -14.29 20.80 -6.87
C LEU A 57 -13.47 21.74 -7.77
N LYS A 58 -12.76 21.24 -8.78
CA LYS A 58 -11.84 22.07 -9.58
C LYS A 58 -12.61 23.10 -10.41
N ASN A 59 -12.21 24.35 -10.29
CA ASN A 59 -12.61 25.41 -11.21
C ASN A 59 -11.56 25.59 -12.31
N PRO A 60 -11.85 25.27 -13.59
CA PRO A 60 -10.88 25.41 -14.69
C PRO A 60 -10.44 26.86 -14.94
N LYS A 61 -11.25 27.84 -14.53
CA LYS A 61 -10.94 29.27 -14.69
C LYS A 61 -9.98 29.78 -13.63
N GLU A 62 -9.93 29.12 -12.48
CA GLU A 62 -9.10 29.51 -11.33
C GLU A 62 -8.37 28.28 -10.74
N PRO A 63 -7.56 27.57 -11.55
CA PRO A 63 -7.02 26.26 -11.18
C PRO A 63 -6.03 26.30 -10.02
N ASN A 64 -5.49 27.48 -9.69
CA ASN A 64 -4.49 27.68 -8.64
C ASN A 64 -5.10 28.18 -7.32
N GLN A 65 -6.42 28.36 -7.23
CA GLN A 65 -7.11 28.77 -6.01
C GLN A 65 -7.59 27.53 -5.23
N VAL A 66 -7.57 27.63 -3.90
CA VAL A 66 -8.19 26.61 -3.03
C VAL A 66 -9.69 26.67 -3.26
N GLN A 67 -10.27 25.54 -3.65
CA GLN A 67 -11.68 25.48 -4.02
C GLN A 67 -12.55 25.33 -2.77
N PRO A 68 -13.78 25.87 -2.75
CA PRO A 68 -14.73 25.61 -1.67
C PRO A 68 -14.91 24.10 -1.47
N GLY A 69 -14.84 23.62 -0.21
CA GLY A 69 -14.96 22.20 0.11
C GLY A 69 -13.64 21.41 0.06
N GLU A 70 -12.56 21.96 -0.50
CA GLU A 70 -11.29 21.25 -0.62
C GLU A 70 -10.67 20.98 0.76
N LYS A 71 -10.76 21.95 1.68
CA LYS A 71 -10.25 21.82 3.05
C LYS A 71 -11.00 20.73 3.83
N GLU A 72 -12.31 20.66 3.65
CA GLU A 72 -13.18 19.65 4.27
C GLU A 72 -12.84 18.25 3.72
N LEU A 73 -12.64 18.14 2.40
CA LEU A 73 -12.22 16.91 1.74
C LEU A 73 -10.85 16.43 2.25
N TRP A 74 -9.88 17.34 2.39
CA TRP A 74 -8.56 17.01 2.98
C TRP A 74 -8.65 16.53 4.42
N LYS A 75 -9.53 17.15 5.23
CA LYS A 75 -9.77 16.74 6.62
C LYS A 75 -10.38 15.34 6.68
N GLU A 76 -11.37 15.07 5.83
CA GLU A 76 -12.00 13.76 5.72
C GLU A 76 -10.99 12.69 5.29
N TYR A 77 -10.20 12.96 4.25
CA TYR A 77 -9.16 12.06 3.76
C TYR A 77 -8.16 11.72 4.87
N THR A 78 -7.65 12.73 5.56
CA THR A 78 -6.70 12.55 6.66
C THR A 78 -7.29 11.67 7.78
N MET A 79 -8.56 11.88 8.13
CA MET A 79 -9.25 11.11 9.16
C MET A 79 -9.41 9.64 8.76
N ARG A 80 -9.99 9.38 7.58
CA ARG A 80 -10.25 8.02 7.08
C ARG A 80 -8.95 7.24 6.82
N TYR A 81 -7.93 7.91 6.30
CA TYR A 81 -6.61 7.32 6.12
C TYR A 81 -6.00 6.93 7.48
N ARG A 82 -6.15 7.78 8.51
CA ARG A 82 -5.70 7.48 9.87
C ARG A 82 -6.45 6.29 10.47
N GLU A 83 -7.75 6.19 10.26
CA GLU A 83 -8.55 5.05 10.74
C GLU A 83 -8.00 3.72 10.18
N ILE A 84 -7.79 3.65 8.86
CA ILE A 84 -7.22 2.46 8.21
C ILE A 84 -5.83 2.15 8.76
N THR A 85 -4.94 3.14 8.77
CA THR A 85 -3.54 2.94 9.20
C THR A 85 -3.41 2.60 10.69
N SER A 86 -4.32 3.09 11.54
CA SER A 86 -4.33 2.77 12.98
C SER A 86 -4.60 1.29 13.27
N LEU A 87 -5.35 0.61 12.39
CA LEU A 87 -5.70 -0.80 12.54
C LEU A 87 -4.58 -1.72 12.03
N ILE A 88 -3.83 -1.27 11.02
CA ILE A 88 -2.89 -2.14 10.28
C ILE A 88 -1.42 -1.87 10.60
N CYS A 89 -1.07 -0.72 11.21
CA CYS A 89 0.29 -0.38 11.59
C CYS A 89 0.55 -0.58 13.08
N ILE A 90 1.75 -1.01 13.44
CA ILE A 90 2.19 -1.08 14.86
C ILE A 90 2.38 0.34 15.40
N LYS A 91 2.97 1.20 14.59
CA LYS A 91 3.21 2.61 14.91
C LYS A 91 2.51 3.45 13.85
N PRO A 92 1.19 3.67 13.96
CA PRO A 92 0.52 4.62 13.10
C PRO A 92 1.17 5.99 13.30
N ASN A 93 1.52 6.64 12.20
CA ASN A 93 2.13 7.95 12.25
C ASN A 93 1.03 9.04 12.26
N ASP A 94 1.41 10.26 12.63
CA ASP A 94 0.52 11.43 12.49
C ASP A 94 0.55 11.98 11.05
N TRP A 95 0.46 11.11 10.04
CA TRP A 95 0.43 11.53 8.65
C TRP A 95 -0.78 12.44 8.38
N ARG A 96 -0.51 13.62 7.82
CA ARG A 96 -1.52 14.62 7.46
C ARG A 96 -1.81 14.65 5.97
N GLY A 97 -1.94 13.47 5.32
CA GLY A 97 -2.38 13.36 3.93
C GLY A 97 -1.67 14.33 2.98
N ARG A 98 -0.37 14.16 2.68
CA ARG A 98 0.35 15.17 1.86
C ARG A 98 0.04 15.11 0.36
N SER A 99 -0.59 14.04 -0.11
CA SER A 99 -0.94 13.86 -1.51
C SER A 99 -1.98 12.77 -1.67
N PHE A 100 -2.90 12.99 -2.59
CA PHE A 100 -3.61 11.97 -3.35
C PHE A 100 -3.56 12.44 -4.82
N GLY A 101 -3.56 11.51 -5.77
CA GLY A 101 -3.34 11.83 -7.17
C GLY A 101 -4.16 10.96 -8.10
N ASN A 102 -4.00 11.18 -9.41
CA ASN A 102 -4.73 10.45 -10.43
C ASN A 102 -4.53 8.93 -10.36
N ARG A 103 -3.37 8.51 -9.87
CA ARG A 103 -3.07 7.10 -9.62
C ARG A 103 -2.92 6.87 -8.13
N PRO A 104 -3.68 5.92 -7.56
CA PRO A 104 -3.47 5.47 -6.20
C PRO A 104 -2.06 4.92 -6.01
N LYS A 105 -1.55 5.04 -4.79
CA LYS A 105 -0.17 4.71 -4.45
C LYS A 105 0.21 3.26 -4.73
N TYR A 106 -0.71 2.33 -4.53
CA TYR A 106 -0.48 0.89 -4.64
C TYR A 106 -1.10 0.29 -5.91
N ASP A 107 -1.45 1.12 -6.89
CA ASP A 107 -2.02 0.69 -8.17
C ASP A 107 -1.09 -0.27 -8.94
N TYR A 108 0.21 -0.27 -8.61
CA TYR A 108 1.17 -1.24 -9.12
C TYR A 108 0.80 -2.70 -8.80
N LEU A 109 -0.02 -2.95 -7.77
CA LEU A 109 -0.54 -4.30 -7.51
C LEU A 109 -1.38 -4.82 -8.67
N ASN A 110 -1.92 -3.95 -9.53
CA ASN A 110 -2.70 -4.31 -10.72
C ASN A 110 -1.83 -4.55 -11.96
N TYR A 111 -0.53 -4.25 -11.92
CA TYR A 111 0.33 -4.41 -13.09
C TYR A 111 0.67 -5.89 -13.32
N PRO A 112 0.70 -6.37 -14.58
CA PRO A 112 0.95 -7.78 -14.88
C PRO A 112 2.36 -8.23 -14.50
N ASP A 113 3.35 -7.32 -14.59
CA ASP A 113 4.76 -7.62 -14.33
C ASP A 113 5.16 -7.40 -12.86
N THR A 114 4.20 -7.09 -11.98
CA THR A 114 4.48 -6.92 -10.56
C THR A 114 4.83 -8.27 -9.93
N ARG A 115 6.00 -8.31 -9.28
CA ARG A 115 6.52 -9.48 -8.58
C ARG A 115 6.53 -9.23 -7.08
N LEU A 116 6.19 -10.25 -6.32
CA LEU A 116 6.23 -10.26 -4.87
C LEU A 116 7.31 -11.24 -4.40
N LEU A 117 8.16 -10.81 -3.48
CA LEU A 117 9.07 -11.68 -2.76
C LEU A 117 8.66 -11.74 -1.30
N PHE A 118 8.26 -12.92 -0.86
CA PHE A 118 7.88 -13.22 0.52
C PHE A 118 9.05 -13.85 1.28
N ILE A 119 9.47 -13.22 2.37
CA ILE A 119 10.59 -13.67 3.20
C ILE A 119 10.14 -13.77 4.66
N MET A 120 10.14 -14.99 5.19
CA MET A 120 9.86 -15.25 6.59
C MET A 120 10.89 -16.22 7.19
N LYS A 121 11.58 -15.74 8.23
CA LYS A 121 12.63 -16.50 8.96
C LYS A 121 12.28 -16.74 10.42
N SER A 122 11.23 -16.11 10.95
CA SER A 122 10.73 -16.35 12.31
C SER A 122 9.21 -16.21 12.36
N ALA A 123 8.58 -16.87 13.33
CA ALA A 123 7.13 -16.87 13.50
C ALA A 123 6.52 -15.48 13.80
N LYS A 124 7.35 -14.51 14.21
CA LYS A 124 6.89 -13.18 14.65
C LYS A 124 7.18 -12.07 13.65
N ARG A 125 7.86 -12.36 12.53
CA ARG A 125 8.31 -11.34 11.57
C ARG A 125 8.32 -11.88 10.15
N ALA A 126 7.64 -11.17 9.25
CA ALA A 126 7.68 -11.40 7.81
C ALA A 126 8.13 -10.13 7.08
N VAL A 127 8.66 -10.32 5.88
CA VAL A 127 9.01 -9.25 4.95
C VAL A 127 8.36 -9.56 3.62
N VAL A 128 7.70 -8.57 3.05
CA VAL A 128 7.16 -8.63 1.69
C VAL A 128 7.82 -7.54 0.89
N GLU A 129 8.46 -7.90 -0.21
CA GLU A 129 9.01 -6.96 -1.17
C GLU A 129 8.19 -6.99 -2.46
N THR A 130 7.89 -5.81 -2.99
CA THR A 130 7.19 -5.64 -4.26
C THR A 130 8.16 -5.06 -5.28
N TYR A 131 8.24 -5.66 -6.46
CA TYR A 131 9.05 -5.19 -7.57
C TYR A 131 8.11 -4.89 -8.74
N PHE A 132 8.08 -3.64 -9.19
CA PHE A 132 7.18 -3.20 -10.25
C PHE A 132 7.85 -2.17 -11.16
N ASN A 133 7.28 -2.00 -12.34
CA ASN A 133 7.70 -0.99 -13.30
C ASN A 133 6.58 0.04 -13.45
N TYR A 134 6.90 1.29 -13.17
CA TYR A 134 6.00 2.41 -13.43
C TYR A 134 6.59 3.29 -14.54
N ALA A 135 7.16 4.45 -14.19
CA ALA A 135 8.03 5.21 -15.08
C ALA A 135 9.48 4.72 -14.99
N VAL A 136 9.86 4.21 -13.82
CA VAL A 136 11.14 3.59 -13.53
C VAL A 136 10.92 2.28 -12.78
N LYS A 137 11.95 1.44 -12.71
CA LYS A 137 11.92 0.17 -11.98
C LYS A 137 12.05 0.44 -10.49
N GLU A 138 10.95 0.29 -9.77
CA GLU A 138 10.84 0.60 -8.33
C GLU A 138 10.68 -0.67 -7.50
N LYS A 139 10.99 -0.55 -6.22
CA LYS A 139 10.75 -1.60 -5.23
C LYS A 139 10.24 -1.00 -3.93
N GLU A 140 9.32 -1.69 -3.28
CA GLU A 140 8.90 -1.39 -1.91
C GLU A 140 9.09 -2.60 -1.01
N GLN A 141 9.30 -2.37 0.29
CA GLN A 141 9.47 -3.40 1.31
C GLN A 141 8.55 -3.11 2.49
N PHE A 142 7.73 -4.08 2.85
CA PHE A 142 6.88 -4.07 4.03
C PHE A 142 7.43 -5.07 5.04
N ILE A 143 7.84 -4.57 6.21
CA ILE A 143 8.22 -5.41 7.34
C ILE A 143 7.00 -5.54 8.23
N LEU A 144 6.52 -6.77 8.39
CA LEU A 144 5.38 -7.09 9.24
C LEU A 144 5.84 -7.76 10.53
N LYS A 145 5.18 -7.45 11.63
CA LYS A 145 5.32 -8.21 12.89
C LYS A 145 3.97 -8.64 13.42
N LYS A 146 4.01 -9.68 14.24
CA LYS A 146 2.84 -10.14 14.98
C LYS A 146 2.61 -9.25 16.20
N ASP A 147 1.39 -8.73 16.33
CA ASP A 147 0.87 -7.99 17.49
C ASP A 147 -0.31 -8.78 18.07
N GLY A 148 -0.03 -9.56 19.12
CA GLY A 148 -0.91 -10.65 19.56
C GLY A 148 -1.07 -11.69 18.46
N ASP A 149 -2.31 -11.95 18.05
CA ASP A 149 -2.64 -12.88 16.97
C ASP A 149 -2.75 -12.23 15.59
N HIS A 150 -2.59 -10.90 15.49
CA HIS A 150 -2.76 -10.17 14.23
C HIS A 150 -1.43 -9.74 13.64
N TRP A 151 -1.34 -9.74 12.30
CA TRP A 151 -0.24 -9.12 11.59
C TRP A 151 -0.44 -7.61 11.51
N LYS A 152 0.66 -6.86 11.68
CA LYS A 152 0.70 -5.41 11.47
C LYS A 152 1.97 -5.01 10.76
N ILE A 153 1.88 -3.92 10.00
CA ILE A 153 3.02 -3.30 9.32
C ILE A 153 3.82 -2.50 10.36
N ASP A 154 5.09 -2.83 10.50
CA ASP A 154 6.04 -2.16 11.39
C ASP A 154 6.80 -1.07 10.64
N VAL A 155 7.32 -1.40 9.46
CA VAL A 155 8.15 -0.50 8.65
C VAL A 155 7.82 -0.66 7.18
N LYS A 156 7.70 0.47 6.48
CA LYS A 156 7.69 0.54 5.02
C LYS A 156 9.01 1.15 4.53
N LYS A 157 9.57 0.60 3.46
CA LYS A 157 10.70 1.17 2.74
C LYS A 157 10.41 1.24 1.25
N HIS A 158 11.10 2.13 0.57
CA HIS A 158 11.09 2.30 -0.87
C HIS A 158 12.52 2.29 -1.42
N GLY A 159 12.69 1.96 -2.69
CA GLY A 159 13.95 2.10 -3.41
C GLY A 159 13.77 1.86 -4.90
N PHE A 160 14.89 1.92 -5.64
CA PHE A 160 14.94 1.58 -7.05
C PHE A 160 15.53 0.20 -7.25
N GLN A 161 15.07 -0.54 -8.26
CA GLN A 161 15.57 -1.91 -8.52
C GLN A 161 17.03 -1.93 -8.98
N SER A 162 17.53 -0.82 -9.55
CA SER A 162 18.93 -0.64 -9.93
C SER A 162 19.87 -0.40 -8.75
N GLU A 163 19.33 -0.18 -7.54
CA GLU A 163 20.10 0.11 -6.34
C GLU A 163 19.86 -0.96 -5.27
N GLU A 164 20.88 -1.24 -4.46
CA GLU A 164 20.72 -2.08 -3.27
C GLU A 164 20.07 -1.33 -2.11
N LYS A 165 20.15 0.00 -2.14
CA LYS A 165 19.74 0.89 -1.07
C LYS A 165 18.22 0.88 -0.84
N TRP A 166 17.85 1.03 0.43
CA TRP A 166 16.47 1.18 0.88
C TRP A 166 16.32 2.47 1.67
N TYR A 167 15.22 3.18 1.42
CA TYR A 167 14.84 4.40 2.10
C TYR A 167 13.62 4.14 2.97
N THR A 168 13.73 4.32 4.28
CA THR A 168 12.59 4.18 5.19
C THR A 168 11.59 5.29 4.93
N VAL A 169 10.34 4.91 4.68
CA VAL A 169 9.23 5.84 4.48
C VAL A 169 8.48 5.95 5.79
N LYS A 170 8.19 7.18 6.23
CA LYS A 170 7.50 7.39 7.50
C LYS A 170 6.02 7.02 7.45
N PHE A 171 5.43 6.88 6.25
CA PHE A 171 4.00 6.72 5.98
C PHE A 171 3.75 5.56 5.02
N LEU A 172 2.54 4.99 5.09
CA LEU A 172 2.10 3.99 4.13
C LEU A 172 1.85 4.62 2.77
#